data_AF-A0A4R8ZJ33-F1
#
_entry.id   AF-A0A4R8ZJ33-F1
#
_cell.length_a   1.000
_cell.length_b   1.000
_cell.length_c   1.000
_cell.angle_alpha   90.00
_cell.angle_beta   90.00
_cell.angle_gamma   90.00
#
_symmetry.space_group_name_H-M   'P 1'
#
loop_
_entity.id
_entity.type
_entity.pdbx_description
1 polymer ?
#
loop_
_entity_poly.entity_id
_entity_poly.type
_entity_poly.pdbx_seq_one_letter_code
_entity_poly.pdbx_strand_id
1 'polypeptide(L)'
;MRGLKTLAVIAASIVLAGCASAPAAIETVEPSAATSAAAASQPTSRLGLTCDDLLSPVLVANVLNTTTVTTDLMVRPASASPLGYSVSQFGGSSCLARGEEAAQSWVSVQVLPEATAQWATYAEKNTDVVTGASSSFGDASNVSCFAFGADSTCSVNVLVGDNWIEVIARGIAVEPSLSNEAVAEFAAPLITDIVSTVTNAAASGPVGAAPALTGVLPSDCAVYATVDEYRAAFGTAEEVLIGRQSDGEVWGIDNAAATIVAVDGCTWVPASTGQTWPLYITALPGGEWAFDRSSALMTADDSAQTVSDSVAGVDRATFGCQVYSGFCTLDTVIAGNWVQFSAERDLIGTEDEVRALLIEIAERAVARFPA
;
A
#
# COMPACT_ATOMS: atom_id res chain seq x y z
N MET A 1 -0.78 -60.77 -17.52
CA MET A 1 0.00 -61.04 -18.75
C MET A 1 1.48 -60.80 -18.39
N ARG A 2 2.24 -61.85 -18.02
CA ARG A 2 3.15 -62.65 -18.87
C ARG A 2 4.19 -61.82 -19.68
N GLY A 3 5.47 -62.08 -19.39
CA GLY A 3 6.67 -61.80 -20.21
C GLY A 3 7.52 -60.67 -19.63
N LEU A 4 8.64 -60.86 -18.90
CA LEU A 4 9.85 -61.70 -19.08
C LEU A 4 10.68 -61.34 -20.33
N LYS A 5 11.90 -60.80 -20.13
CA LYS A 5 13.21 -61.22 -20.72
C LYS A 5 14.28 -60.12 -20.53
N THR A 6 15.34 -60.32 -19.72
CA THR A 6 16.69 -60.90 -20.04
C THR A 6 17.74 -59.76 -20.20
N LEU A 7 18.75 -59.58 -19.32
CA LEU A 7 20.12 -60.16 -19.36
C LEU A 7 20.81 -59.90 -20.74
N ALA A 8 22.07 -59.48 -20.93
CA ALA A 8 23.26 -59.37 -20.09
C ALA A 8 24.52 -58.90 -20.91
N VAL A 9 25.56 -58.43 -20.20
CA VAL A 9 27.04 -58.57 -20.39
C VAL A 9 27.86 -57.82 -21.48
N ILE A 10 29.09 -57.44 -21.04
CA ILE A 10 30.43 -57.34 -21.69
C ILE A 10 30.82 -55.90 -22.14
N ALA A 11 31.62 -55.13 -21.40
CA ALA A 11 33.06 -55.21 -21.03
C ALA A 11 34.05 -54.98 -22.19
N ALA A 12 34.82 -53.90 -22.12
CA ALA A 12 36.15 -53.80 -22.74
C ALA A 12 36.94 -52.61 -22.17
N SER A 13 38.01 -52.90 -21.44
CA SER A 13 39.11 -51.97 -21.18
C SER A 13 40.23 -52.28 -22.16
N ILE A 14 40.69 -51.31 -22.96
CA ILE A 14 42.01 -51.35 -23.62
C ILE A 14 42.63 -49.95 -23.57
N VAL A 15 43.81 -49.90 -22.96
CA VAL A 15 44.78 -48.80 -22.91
C VAL A 15 45.54 -48.75 -24.24
N LEU A 16 45.85 -47.56 -24.78
CA LEU A 16 47.09 -47.34 -25.54
C LEU A 16 47.41 -45.85 -25.71
N ALA A 17 48.68 -45.55 -25.48
CA ALA A 17 49.33 -44.24 -25.51
C ALA A 17 49.54 -43.70 -26.93
N GLY A 18 49.70 -42.38 -27.06
CA GLY A 18 50.23 -41.75 -28.27
C GLY A 18 49.99 -40.25 -28.33
N CYS A 19 51.06 -39.47 -28.28
CA CYS A 19 51.08 -38.01 -28.36
C CYS A 19 50.34 -37.46 -29.59
N ALA A 20 49.42 -36.52 -29.38
CA ALA A 20 49.02 -35.55 -30.39
C ALA A 20 48.50 -34.27 -29.72
N SER A 21 48.91 -33.15 -30.30
CA SER A 21 48.71 -31.74 -29.96
C SER A 21 47.38 -31.40 -29.27
N ALA A 22 47.45 -30.60 -28.20
CA ALA A 22 46.30 -30.03 -27.52
C ALA A 22 45.44 -29.16 -28.47
N PRO A 23 44.11 -29.35 -28.53
CA PRO A 23 43.20 -28.34 -29.04
C PRO A 23 43.09 -27.21 -28.01
N ALA A 24 42.99 -25.97 -28.48
CA ALA A 24 42.75 -24.80 -27.64
C ALA A 24 41.51 -25.01 -26.75
N ALA A 25 41.63 -24.67 -25.46
CA ALA A 25 40.50 -24.60 -24.55
C ALA A 25 39.47 -23.63 -25.13
N ILE A 26 38.28 -24.14 -25.42
CA ILE A 26 37.10 -23.30 -25.60
C ILE A 26 36.75 -22.83 -24.19
N GLU A 27 36.94 -21.55 -23.90
CA GLU A 27 36.36 -20.93 -22.71
C GLU A 27 34.85 -21.12 -22.78
N THR A 28 34.35 -22.05 -21.98
CA THR A 28 32.95 -22.12 -21.62
C THR A 28 32.67 -20.84 -20.84
N VAL A 29 32.12 -19.83 -21.52
CA VAL A 29 31.54 -18.66 -20.86
C VAL A 29 30.39 -19.20 -20.03
N GLU A 30 30.64 -19.37 -18.74
CA GLU A 30 29.62 -19.61 -17.73
C GLU A 30 28.57 -18.51 -17.89
N PRO A 31 27.26 -18.83 -17.98
CA PRO A 31 26.25 -17.79 -18.03
C PRO A 31 26.41 -16.99 -16.75
N SER A 32 26.87 -15.74 -16.89
CA SER A 32 26.95 -14.80 -15.79
C SER A 32 25.58 -14.82 -15.14
N ALA A 33 25.50 -15.34 -13.91
CA ALA A 33 24.33 -15.22 -13.09
C ALA A 33 23.94 -13.73 -13.14
N ALA A 34 22.78 -13.45 -13.74
CA ALA A 34 22.24 -12.11 -13.71
C ALA A 34 22.23 -11.73 -12.24
N THR A 35 22.95 -10.66 -11.90
CA THR A 35 22.93 -10.08 -10.56
C THR A 35 21.47 -9.86 -10.24
N SER A 36 20.89 -10.72 -9.40
CA SER A 36 19.54 -10.53 -8.90
C SER A 36 19.55 -9.15 -8.29
N ALA A 37 18.81 -8.21 -8.87
CA ALA A 37 18.63 -6.90 -8.29
C ALA A 37 18.24 -7.12 -6.82
N ALA A 38 18.94 -6.46 -5.90
CA ALA A 38 18.58 -6.54 -4.49
C ALA A 38 17.12 -6.07 -4.38
N ALA A 39 16.27 -6.88 -3.73
CA ALA A 39 14.88 -6.51 -3.49
C ALA A 39 14.81 -5.12 -2.87
N ALA A 40 13.89 -4.28 -3.35
CA ALA A 40 13.69 -2.96 -2.78
C ALA A 40 13.40 -3.10 -1.28
N SER A 41 14.19 -2.45 -0.43
CA SER A 41 13.94 -2.40 1.01
C SER A 41 12.95 -1.29 1.32
N GLN A 42 12.08 -1.51 2.31
CA GLN A 42 11.21 -0.49 2.85
C GLN A 42 12.01 0.78 3.20
N PRO A 43 11.53 1.99 2.82
CA PRO A 43 12.14 3.22 3.26
C PRO A 43 12.11 3.35 4.78
N THR A 44 13.24 3.75 5.36
CA THR A 44 13.31 4.06 6.79
C THR A 44 12.64 5.40 7.08
N SER A 45 12.06 5.55 8.27
CA SER A 45 11.54 6.85 8.72
C SER A 45 12.61 7.93 8.65
N ARG A 46 12.30 9.05 8.00
CA ARG A 46 13.19 10.22 7.87
C ARG A 46 13.39 10.92 9.20
N LEU A 47 12.45 10.78 10.14
CA LEU A 47 12.58 11.29 11.51
C LEU A 47 13.32 10.31 12.43
N GLY A 48 13.66 9.11 11.94
CA GLY A 48 14.27 8.05 12.74
C GLY A 48 13.32 7.47 13.80
N LEU A 49 12.01 7.72 13.68
CA LEU A 49 10.99 7.27 14.63
C LEU A 49 10.48 5.89 14.26
N THR A 50 10.40 5.02 15.27
CA THR A 50 9.73 3.72 15.20
C THR A 50 8.29 3.82 15.73
N CYS A 51 7.50 2.77 15.54
CA CYS A 51 6.15 2.76 16.11
C CYS A 51 6.14 2.63 17.63
N ASP A 52 7.18 2.07 18.23
CA ASP A 52 7.30 2.02 19.70
C ASP A 52 7.60 3.40 20.29
N ASP A 53 8.24 4.29 19.53
CA ASP A 53 8.44 5.69 19.92
C ASP A 53 7.13 6.49 19.84
N LEU A 54 6.31 6.22 18.83
CA LEU A 54 5.05 6.95 18.58
C LEU A 54 3.87 6.42 19.38
N LEU A 55 3.80 5.12 19.63
CA LEU A 55 2.67 4.46 20.28
C LEU A 55 3.12 3.86 21.61
N SER A 56 3.31 4.72 22.61
CA SER A 56 3.65 4.32 23.98
C SER A 56 2.71 3.20 24.47
N PRO A 57 3.22 1.98 24.74
CA PRO A 57 2.38 0.85 25.10
C PRO A 57 1.51 1.12 26.33
N VAL A 58 2.01 1.93 27.27
CA VAL A 58 1.28 2.33 28.48
C VAL A 58 0.12 3.25 28.14
N LEU A 59 0.34 4.28 27.32
CA LEU A 59 -0.72 5.24 26.97
C LEU A 59 -1.76 4.61 26.06
N VAL A 60 -1.34 3.77 25.10
CA VAL A 60 -2.26 3.02 24.25
C VAL A 60 -3.10 2.05 25.08
N ALA A 61 -2.48 1.28 26.00
CA ALA A 61 -3.21 0.38 26.88
C ALA A 61 -4.16 1.13 27.81
N ASN A 62 -3.82 2.35 28.27
CA ASN A 62 -4.72 3.18 29.05
C ASN A 62 -5.94 3.63 28.24
N VAL A 63 -5.74 4.01 26.97
CA VAL A 63 -6.82 4.47 26.09
C VAL A 63 -7.76 3.33 25.68
N LEU A 64 -7.21 2.14 25.39
CA LEU A 64 -7.97 0.99 24.91
C LEU A 64 -8.37 -0.01 26.01
N ASN A 65 -7.81 0.12 27.22
CA ASN A 65 -7.97 -0.80 28.35
C ASN A 65 -7.72 -2.27 27.99
N THR A 66 -6.71 -2.54 27.15
CA THR A 66 -6.36 -3.88 26.70
C THR A 66 -4.88 -3.97 26.31
N THR A 67 -4.34 -5.18 26.27
CA THR A 67 -3.03 -5.43 25.66
C THR A 67 -3.12 -5.20 24.16
N THR A 68 -2.05 -4.63 23.60
CA THR A 68 -2.00 -4.30 22.18
C THR A 68 -0.81 -4.92 21.49
N VAL A 69 -1.00 -5.20 20.21
CA VAL A 69 0.07 -5.52 19.28
C VAL A 69 0.24 -4.32 18.37
N THR A 70 1.48 -3.80 18.32
CA THR A 70 1.86 -2.68 17.46
C THR A 70 2.44 -3.21 16.15
N THR A 71 2.03 -2.63 15.03
CA THR A 71 2.52 -2.92 13.69
C THR A 71 2.90 -1.65 12.96
N ASP A 72 3.94 -1.73 12.14
CA ASP A 72 4.55 -0.64 11.37
C ASP A 72 3.85 -0.34 10.04
N LEU A 73 2.53 -0.55 9.98
CA LEU A 73 1.64 -0.10 8.91
C LEU A 73 0.19 -0.12 9.39
N MET A 74 -0.59 0.87 8.98
CA MET A 74 -2.05 0.95 9.19
C MET A 74 -2.88 0.08 8.22
N VAL A 75 -2.26 -0.90 7.57
CA VAL A 75 -2.90 -1.63 6.48
C VAL A 75 -3.56 -2.89 7.01
N ARG A 76 -4.89 -2.93 6.96
CA ARG A 76 -5.62 -4.20 7.05
C ARG A 76 -5.35 -4.97 5.76
N PRO A 77 -5.08 -6.29 5.81
CA PRO A 77 -4.84 -7.09 4.61
C PRO A 77 -5.90 -6.86 3.52
N ALA A 78 -7.18 -6.87 3.92
CA ALA A 78 -8.32 -6.65 3.02
C ALA A 78 -8.51 -5.21 2.49
N SER A 79 -7.64 -4.25 2.85
CA SER A 79 -7.71 -2.86 2.37
C SER A 79 -6.34 -2.34 1.93
N ALA A 80 -5.40 -3.22 1.64
CA ALA A 80 -4.08 -2.83 1.17
C ALA A 80 -4.15 -2.22 -0.23
N SER A 81 -3.52 -1.06 -0.40
CA SER A 81 -3.45 -0.35 -1.67
C SER A 81 -2.17 0.47 -1.77
N PRO A 82 -1.72 0.81 -3.00
CA PRO A 82 -0.66 1.78 -3.24
C PRO A 82 -0.76 3.06 -2.39
N LEU A 83 -1.98 3.61 -2.25
CA LEU A 83 -2.26 4.80 -1.43
C LEU A 83 -1.92 4.56 0.05
N GLY A 84 -2.29 3.41 0.62
CA GLY A 84 -2.06 3.10 2.03
C GLY A 84 -0.57 3.02 2.42
N TYR A 85 0.33 2.92 1.44
CA TYR A 85 1.78 2.89 1.64
C TYR A 85 2.47 4.21 1.29
N SER A 86 1.75 5.24 0.85
CA SER A 86 2.33 6.51 0.37
C SER A 86 3.13 7.25 1.45
N VAL A 87 2.63 7.28 2.70
CA VAL A 87 3.32 7.88 3.85
C VAL A 87 4.68 7.19 4.08
N SER A 88 4.68 5.86 4.12
CA SER A 88 5.91 5.08 4.30
C SER A 88 6.85 5.17 3.09
N GLN A 89 6.32 5.26 1.86
CA GLN A 89 7.12 5.50 0.64
C GLN A 89 7.91 6.80 0.73
N PHE A 90 7.30 7.85 1.29
CA PHE A 90 7.96 9.13 1.50
C PHE A 90 8.99 9.10 2.65
N GLY A 91 9.04 8.01 3.42
CA GLY A 91 9.81 7.90 4.65
C GLY A 91 9.14 8.59 5.84
N GLY A 92 7.82 8.73 5.81
CA GLY A 92 7.01 8.98 7.00
C GLY A 92 6.87 7.72 7.87
N SER A 93 6.16 7.86 8.98
CA SER A 93 5.82 6.74 9.87
C SER A 93 4.32 6.46 9.79
N SER A 94 3.92 5.19 9.74
CA SER A 94 2.53 4.74 9.72
C SER A 94 2.39 3.58 10.69
N CYS A 95 1.73 3.81 11.82
CA CYS A 95 1.74 2.91 12.97
C CYS A 95 0.31 2.58 13.39
N LEU A 96 0.10 1.33 13.79
CA LEU A 96 -1.17 0.84 14.30
C LEU A 96 -0.93 0.00 15.55
N ALA A 97 -1.61 0.32 16.64
CA ALA A 97 -1.72 -0.56 17.80
C ALA A 97 -3.16 -1.06 17.91
N ARG A 98 -3.34 -2.38 17.94
CA ARG A 98 -4.66 -3.02 17.97
C ARG A 98 -4.83 -3.86 19.23
N GLY A 99 -6.00 -3.80 19.84
CA GLY A 99 -6.36 -4.65 20.97
C GLY A 99 -6.42 -6.13 20.59
N GLU A 100 -5.83 -7.00 21.42
CA GLU A 100 -5.80 -8.45 21.17
C GLU A 100 -7.20 -9.09 21.21
N GLU A 101 -8.08 -8.62 22.11
CA GLU A 101 -9.40 -9.22 22.35
C GLU A 101 -10.53 -8.54 21.58
N ALA A 102 -10.35 -7.27 21.18
CA ALA A 102 -11.34 -6.47 20.48
C ALA A 102 -10.80 -6.00 19.13
N ALA A 103 -11.12 -6.76 18.08
CA ALA A 103 -10.77 -6.45 16.69
C ALA A 103 -11.17 -5.03 16.21
N GLN A 104 -12.00 -4.31 16.98
CA GLN A 104 -12.50 -2.97 16.68
C GLN A 104 -11.83 -1.84 17.50
N SER A 105 -11.04 -2.16 18.53
CA SER A 105 -10.30 -1.18 19.34
C SER A 105 -8.87 -1.03 18.82
N TRP A 106 -8.50 0.20 18.45
CA TRP A 106 -7.19 0.49 17.89
C TRP A 106 -6.81 1.96 18.01
N VAL A 107 -5.52 2.24 18.01
CA VAL A 107 -4.93 3.56 17.84
C VAL A 107 -4.04 3.52 16.61
N SER A 108 -4.16 4.52 15.75
CA SER A 108 -3.29 4.70 14.61
C SER A 108 -2.66 6.07 14.60
N VAL A 109 -1.42 6.13 14.10
CA VAL A 109 -0.66 7.36 13.95
C VAL A 109 0.02 7.36 12.59
N GLN A 110 -0.14 8.43 11.84
CA GLN A 110 0.68 8.72 10.67
C GLN A 110 1.47 10.00 10.89
N VAL A 111 2.73 10.01 10.46
CA VAL A 111 3.60 11.18 10.53
C VAL A 111 4.21 11.42 9.16
N LEU A 112 3.90 12.56 8.56
CA LEU A 112 4.44 13.02 7.29
C LEU A 112 5.43 14.18 7.55
N PRO A 113 6.74 13.94 7.38
CA PRO A 113 7.75 14.98 7.62
C PRO A 113 7.73 16.06 6.53
N GLU A 114 8.16 17.28 6.85
CA GLU A 114 8.29 18.39 5.88
C GLU A 114 7.02 18.66 5.03
N ALA A 115 5.85 18.55 5.66
CA ALA A 115 4.54 18.57 5.03
C ALA A 115 3.83 19.94 5.08
N THR A 116 4.55 21.04 5.32
CA THR A 116 3.95 22.38 5.52
C THR A 116 3.12 22.85 4.32
N ALA A 117 3.55 22.55 3.10
CA ALA A 117 2.79 22.91 1.88
C ALA A 117 1.50 22.09 1.76
N GLN A 118 1.56 20.82 2.15
CA GLN A 118 0.42 19.91 2.17
C GLN A 118 -0.56 20.34 3.27
N TRP A 119 -0.07 20.66 4.46
CA TRP A 119 -0.91 21.21 5.53
C TRP A 119 -1.64 22.49 5.12
N ALA A 120 -1.02 23.38 4.34
CA ALA A 120 -1.70 24.57 3.84
C ALA A 120 -2.93 24.18 2.99
N THR A 121 -2.79 23.21 2.09
CA THR A 121 -3.92 22.64 1.33
C THR A 121 -4.95 21.98 2.24
N TYR A 122 -4.52 21.26 3.29
CA TYR A 122 -5.41 20.68 4.29
C TYR A 122 -6.30 21.75 4.93
N ALA A 123 -5.66 22.79 5.46
CA ALA A 123 -6.31 23.85 6.20
C ALA A 123 -7.23 24.70 5.32
N GLU A 124 -6.90 24.90 4.05
CA GLU A 124 -7.78 25.56 3.09
C GLU A 124 -9.06 24.77 2.82
N LYS A 125 -8.98 23.43 2.81
CA LYS A 125 -10.12 22.53 2.59
C LYS A 125 -10.92 22.24 3.87
N ASN A 126 -10.35 22.48 5.05
CA ASN A 126 -10.95 22.14 6.35
C ASN A 126 -11.06 23.39 7.24
N THR A 127 -12.27 23.95 7.35
CA THR A 127 -12.51 25.18 8.11
C THR A 127 -12.31 25.06 9.62
N ASP A 128 -12.22 23.84 10.13
CA ASP A 128 -12.15 23.54 11.56
C ASP A 128 -10.69 23.48 12.09
N VAL A 129 -9.72 23.90 11.27
CA VAL A 129 -8.32 24.02 11.70
C VAL A 129 -8.14 25.25 12.59
N VAL A 130 -7.66 25.01 13.80
CA VAL A 130 -7.30 26.00 14.82
C VAL A 130 -5.78 26.22 14.78
N THR A 131 -5.35 27.48 14.68
CA THR A 131 -3.93 27.85 14.57
C THR A 131 -3.45 28.73 15.73
N GLY A 132 -2.14 28.78 15.95
CA GLY A 132 -1.50 29.67 16.92
C GLY A 132 -1.83 29.36 18.39
N ALA A 133 -1.84 30.38 19.25
CA ALA A 133 -1.99 30.23 20.71
C ALA A 133 -3.34 29.62 21.16
N SER A 134 -4.34 29.59 20.27
CA SER A 134 -5.62 28.92 20.51
C SER A 134 -5.59 27.41 20.33
N SER A 135 -4.53 26.86 19.74
CA SER A 135 -4.44 25.42 19.50
C SER A 135 -3.69 24.67 20.60
N SER A 136 -4.21 23.50 20.96
CA SER A 136 -3.70 22.67 22.05
C SER A 136 -2.42 21.90 21.70
N PHE A 137 -2.19 21.58 20.42
CA PHE A 137 -1.17 20.61 20.00
C PHE A 137 -0.21 21.10 18.90
N GLY A 138 -0.22 22.38 18.53
CA GLY A 138 0.38 22.90 17.29
C GLY A 138 -0.71 23.44 16.36
N ASP A 139 -0.47 23.73 15.09
CA ASP A 139 -1.62 24.04 14.21
C ASP A 139 -2.42 22.76 14.03
N ALA A 140 -3.68 22.70 14.48
CA ALA A 140 -4.40 21.43 14.56
C ALA A 140 -5.81 21.56 14.01
N SER A 141 -6.32 20.50 13.38
CA SER A 141 -7.77 20.35 13.26
C SER A 141 -8.38 20.36 14.67
N ASN A 142 -9.62 20.81 14.79
CA ASN A 142 -10.36 20.57 16.02
C ASN A 142 -10.29 19.07 16.39
N VAL A 143 -10.09 18.76 17.67
CA VAL A 143 -10.02 17.38 18.16
C VAL A 143 -11.43 16.82 18.11
N SER A 144 -11.69 15.98 17.11
CA SER A 144 -13.01 15.42 16.86
C SER A 144 -13.20 14.14 17.65
N CYS A 145 -13.74 14.27 18.86
CA CYS A 145 -14.08 13.12 19.71
C CYS A 145 -15.58 12.90 19.79
N PHE A 146 -15.99 11.65 19.73
CA PHE A 146 -17.39 11.24 19.83
C PHE A 146 -17.54 10.13 20.88
N ALA A 147 -18.40 10.38 21.86
CA ALA A 147 -18.75 9.43 22.89
C ALA A 147 -19.82 8.45 22.40
N PHE A 148 -19.41 7.20 22.15
CA PHE A 148 -20.27 6.10 21.74
C PHE A 148 -20.04 4.86 22.63
N GLY A 149 -19.72 5.06 23.90
CA GLY A 149 -19.37 3.97 24.82
C GLY A 149 -18.15 3.19 24.33
N ALA A 150 -18.30 1.87 24.18
CA ALA A 150 -17.23 0.99 23.70
C ALA A 150 -16.78 1.26 22.25
N ASP A 151 -17.53 2.07 21.49
CA ASP A 151 -17.18 2.49 20.12
C ASP A 151 -16.70 3.95 20.05
N SER A 152 -16.43 4.58 21.21
CA SER A 152 -15.96 5.97 21.25
C SER A 152 -14.70 6.15 20.42
N THR A 153 -14.62 7.30 19.75
CA THR A 153 -13.56 7.59 18.77
C THR A 153 -13.06 9.01 18.94
N CYS A 154 -11.78 9.22 18.65
CA CYS A 154 -11.15 10.53 18.54
C CYS A 154 -10.28 10.57 17.30
N SER A 155 -10.35 11.66 16.54
CA SER A 155 -9.43 11.95 15.44
C SER A 155 -8.89 13.37 15.54
N VAL A 156 -7.62 13.54 15.20
CA VAL A 156 -6.97 14.86 15.13
C VAL A 156 -5.86 14.85 14.09
N ASN A 157 -5.76 15.94 13.35
CA ASN A 157 -4.67 16.27 12.45
C ASN A 157 -3.89 17.44 13.06
N VAL A 158 -2.56 17.37 13.09
CA VAL A 158 -1.69 18.34 13.76
C VAL A 158 -0.46 18.62 12.91
N LEU A 159 -0.18 19.88 12.59
CA LEU A 159 1.11 20.34 12.12
C LEU A 159 1.93 20.87 13.30
N VAL A 160 3.10 20.25 13.52
CA VAL A 160 4.08 20.69 14.51
C VAL A 160 5.46 20.89 13.87
N GLY A 161 5.97 22.12 13.93
CA GLY A 161 7.08 22.52 13.08
C GLY A 161 6.69 22.35 11.61
N ASP A 162 7.45 21.54 10.88
CA ASP A 162 7.14 21.19 9.49
C ASP A 162 6.56 19.76 9.34
N ASN A 163 6.20 19.09 10.44
CA ASN A 163 5.74 17.70 10.40
C ASN A 163 4.22 17.61 10.64
N TRP A 164 3.50 16.97 9.73
CA TRP A 164 2.07 16.72 9.88
C TRP A 164 1.86 15.33 10.51
N ILE A 165 1.04 15.28 11.56
CA ILE A 165 0.64 14.10 12.31
C ILE A 165 -0.86 13.91 12.16
N GLU A 166 -1.29 12.70 11.84
CA GLU A 166 -2.67 12.26 12.01
C GLU A 166 -2.73 11.23 13.14
N VAL A 167 -3.68 11.40 14.06
CA VAL A 167 -3.96 10.43 15.13
C VAL A 167 -5.43 10.06 15.08
N ILE A 168 -5.71 8.76 15.06
CA ILE A 168 -7.07 8.23 15.18
C ILE A 168 -7.08 7.15 16.26
N ALA A 169 -7.97 7.28 17.23
CA ALA A 169 -8.22 6.28 18.26
C ALA A 169 -9.69 5.86 18.18
N ARG A 170 -9.94 4.55 18.09
CA ARG A 170 -11.28 3.96 18.07
C ARG A 170 -11.40 2.88 19.12
N GLY A 171 -12.60 2.74 19.67
CA GLY A 171 -12.88 1.79 20.72
C GLY A 171 -12.24 2.21 22.04
N ILE A 172 -12.26 3.53 22.30
CA ILE A 172 -11.72 4.14 23.51
C ILE A 172 -12.53 3.63 24.70
N ALA A 173 -11.84 3.12 25.72
CA ALA A 173 -12.43 2.45 26.87
C ALA A 173 -12.95 3.45 27.92
N VAL A 174 -13.98 4.19 27.53
CA VAL A 174 -14.67 5.19 28.36
C VAL A 174 -16.08 4.75 28.71
N GLU A 175 -16.59 5.25 29.83
CA GLU A 175 -17.98 5.05 30.22
C GLU A 175 -18.92 5.66 29.16
N PRO A 176 -20.01 4.97 28.75
CA PRO A 176 -20.92 5.46 27.72
C PRO A 176 -21.63 6.78 28.04
N SER A 177 -21.61 7.21 29.31
CA SER A 177 -22.22 8.45 29.78
C SER A 177 -21.31 9.68 29.69
N LEU A 178 -20.04 9.51 29.28
CA LEU A 178 -19.13 10.64 29.10
C LEU A 178 -19.57 11.56 27.96
N SER A 179 -19.27 12.85 28.08
CA SER A 179 -19.43 13.79 26.98
C SER A 179 -18.25 13.69 26.00
N ASN A 180 -18.41 14.25 24.80
CA ASN A 180 -17.34 14.30 23.80
C ASN A 180 -16.08 14.99 24.34
N GLU A 181 -16.25 16.05 25.15
CA GLU A 181 -15.15 16.77 25.78
C GLU A 181 -14.41 15.90 26.78
N ALA A 182 -15.12 15.10 27.58
CA ALA A 182 -14.50 14.18 28.53
C ALA A 182 -13.72 13.05 27.82
N VAL A 183 -14.21 12.58 26.66
CA VAL A 183 -13.46 11.62 25.82
C VAL A 183 -12.20 12.28 25.24
N ALA A 184 -12.28 13.54 24.81
CA ALA A 184 -11.11 14.29 24.34
C ALA A 184 -10.07 14.51 25.45
N GLU A 185 -10.50 14.88 26.66
CA GLU A 185 -9.61 15.00 27.83
C GLU A 185 -8.94 13.66 28.19
N PHE A 186 -9.66 12.55 28.05
CA PHE A 186 -9.13 11.21 28.28
C PHE A 186 -8.08 10.80 27.24
N ALA A 187 -8.28 11.14 25.97
CA ALA A 187 -7.34 10.84 24.88
C ALA A 187 -6.14 11.81 24.83
N ALA A 188 -6.26 13.01 25.41
CA ALA A 188 -5.26 14.08 25.32
C ALA A 188 -3.84 13.67 25.76
N PRO A 189 -3.61 12.87 26.82
CA PRO A 189 -2.26 12.46 27.20
C PRO A 189 -1.54 11.67 26.10
N LEU A 190 -2.25 10.77 25.41
CA LEU A 190 -1.69 10.00 24.28
C LEU A 190 -1.35 10.93 23.10
N ILE A 191 -2.26 11.82 22.72
CA ILE A 191 -2.04 12.78 21.63
C ILE A 191 -0.85 13.70 21.95
N THR A 192 -0.76 14.19 23.19
CA THR A 192 0.34 15.05 23.66
C THR A 192 1.68 14.33 23.57
N ASP A 193 1.73 13.07 23.97
CA ASP A 193 2.94 12.25 23.92
C ASP A 193 3.43 12.08 22.48
N ILE A 194 2.54 11.69 21.55
CA ILE A 194 2.84 11.57 20.12
C ILE A 194 3.41 12.89 19.56
N VAL A 195 2.71 14.00 19.82
CA VAL A 195 3.13 15.32 19.33
C VAL A 195 4.48 15.71 19.92
N SER A 196 4.71 15.46 21.21
CA SER A 196 5.98 15.74 21.87
C SER A 196 7.12 14.90 21.28
N THR A 197 6.90 13.61 21.05
CA THR A 197 7.87 12.72 20.40
C THR A 197 8.27 13.22 19.03
N VAL A 198 7.31 13.59 18.18
CA VAL A 198 7.58 14.13 16.84
C VAL A 198 8.27 15.48 16.90
N THR A 199 7.88 16.36 17.84
CA THR A 199 8.51 17.67 18.03
C THR A 199 9.99 17.55 18.41
N ASN A 200 10.32 16.55 19.23
CA ASN A 200 11.67 16.31 19.73
C ASN A 200 12.49 15.37 18.84
N ALA A 201 11.93 14.90 17.72
CA ALA A 201 12.64 14.05 16.78
C ALA A 201 13.81 14.78 16.14
N ALA A 202 14.74 14.01 15.58
CA ALA A 202 15.83 14.59 14.78
C ALA A 202 15.26 15.29 13.54
N ALA A 203 16.05 16.22 12.98
CA ALA A 203 15.73 16.80 11.69
C ALA A 203 15.57 15.71 10.63
N SER A 204 14.59 15.88 9.75
CA SER A 204 14.27 14.94 8.68
C SER A 204 15.51 14.62 7.83
N GLY A 205 15.78 13.33 7.67
CA GLY A 205 16.75 12.82 6.72
C GLY A 205 16.35 13.09 5.27
N PRO A 206 17.21 12.76 4.30
CA PRO A 206 16.90 12.93 2.88
C PRO A 206 15.71 12.06 2.45
N VAL A 207 14.96 12.52 1.44
CA VAL A 207 13.93 11.72 0.78
C VAL A 207 14.60 10.53 0.09
N GLY A 208 14.04 9.34 0.28
CA GLY A 208 14.48 8.14 -0.44
C GLY A 208 14.20 8.27 -1.94
N ALA A 209 15.18 7.88 -2.76
CA ALA A 209 14.93 7.72 -4.19
C ALA A 209 14.35 6.33 -4.45
N ALA A 210 13.42 6.22 -5.40
CA ALA A 210 13.04 4.93 -5.95
C ALA A 210 14.30 4.22 -6.50
N PRO A 211 14.35 2.88 -6.47
CA PRO A 211 15.44 2.13 -7.07
C PRO A 211 15.73 2.59 -8.51
N ALA A 212 17.01 2.65 -8.90
CA ALA A 212 17.40 3.17 -10.22
C ALA A 212 16.83 2.38 -11.41
N LEU A 213 16.37 1.15 -11.17
CA LEU A 213 15.76 0.27 -12.16
C LEU A 213 14.23 0.40 -12.23
N THR A 214 13.63 1.28 -11.42
CA THR A 214 12.19 1.54 -11.47
C THR A 214 11.81 2.13 -12.83
N GLY A 215 10.94 1.42 -13.56
CA GLY A 215 10.41 1.86 -14.84
C GLY A 215 9.46 3.06 -14.72
N VAL A 216 9.26 3.76 -15.82
CA VAL A 216 8.39 4.95 -15.86
C VAL A 216 6.92 4.51 -15.97
N LEU A 217 6.09 4.95 -15.02
CA LEU A 217 4.65 4.74 -15.09
C LEU A 217 4.00 5.70 -16.11
N PRO A 218 2.96 5.26 -16.83
CA PRO A 218 2.25 6.12 -17.77
C PRO A 218 1.62 7.35 -17.11
N SER A 219 1.74 8.51 -17.76
CA SER A 219 1.07 9.72 -17.31
C SER A 219 -0.34 9.87 -17.88
N ASP A 220 -0.83 8.98 -18.73
CA ASP A 220 -2.17 9.04 -19.30
C ASP A 220 -2.95 7.77 -18.89
N CYS A 221 -4.09 7.96 -18.23
CA CYS A 221 -4.92 6.85 -17.76
C CYS A 221 -5.37 5.94 -18.89
N ALA A 222 -5.62 6.48 -20.09
CA ALA A 222 -6.03 5.68 -21.25
C ALA A 222 -4.99 4.64 -21.69
N VAL A 223 -3.74 4.76 -21.22
CA VAL A 223 -2.69 3.75 -21.45
C VAL A 223 -3.02 2.44 -20.72
N TYR A 224 -3.54 2.52 -19.48
CA TYR A 224 -3.90 1.31 -18.74
C TYR A 224 -5.10 0.60 -19.34
N ALA A 225 -6.16 1.33 -19.69
CA ALA A 225 -7.32 0.79 -20.40
C ALA A 225 -7.97 1.87 -21.27
N THR A 226 -8.20 1.55 -22.53
CA THR A 226 -8.91 2.46 -23.44
C THR A 226 -10.42 2.44 -23.16
N VAL A 227 -11.13 3.45 -23.67
CA VAL A 227 -12.59 3.52 -23.55
C VAL A 227 -13.27 2.27 -24.13
N ASP A 228 -12.80 1.79 -25.28
CA ASP A 228 -13.43 0.64 -25.95
C ASP A 228 -13.20 -0.67 -25.18
N GLU A 229 -12.04 -0.81 -24.54
CA GLU A 229 -11.75 -1.94 -23.65
C GLU A 229 -12.65 -1.94 -22.42
N TYR A 230 -12.81 -0.76 -21.80
CA TYR A 230 -13.74 -0.61 -20.69
C TYR A 230 -15.18 -0.93 -21.12
N ARG A 231 -15.65 -0.41 -22.25
CA ARG A 231 -17.00 -0.70 -22.76
C ARG A 231 -17.21 -2.19 -23.03
N ALA A 232 -16.21 -2.85 -23.62
CA ALA A 232 -16.26 -4.29 -23.86
C ALA A 232 -16.28 -5.09 -22.56
N ALA A 233 -15.45 -4.72 -21.59
CA ALA A 233 -15.34 -5.39 -20.30
C ALA A 233 -16.61 -5.27 -19.44
N PHE A 234 -17.21 -4.08 -19.38
CA PHE A 234 -18.35 -3.78 -18.52
C PHE A 234 -19.69 -3.80 -19.27
N GLY A 235 -19.71 -4.24 -20.53
CA GLY A 235 -20.93 -4.41 -21.33
C GLY A 235 -21.75 -3.12 -21.51
N THR A 236 -21.11 -1.95 -21.49
CA THR A 236 -21.80 -0.65 -21.54
C THR A 236 -21.60 0.06 -22.88
N ALA A 237 -22.66 0.71 -23.36
CA ALA A 237 -22.63 1.59 -24.53
C ALA A 237 -22.56 3.08 -24.16
N GLU A 238 -22.50 3.39 -22.87
CA GLU A 238 -22.52 4.76 -22.38
C GLU A 238 -21.24 5.53 -22.71
N GLU A 239 -21.31 6.85 -22.59
CA GLU A 239 -20.12 7.68 -22.55
C GLU A 239 -19.31 7.34 -21.29
N VAL A 240 -18.00 7.18 -21.46
CA VAL A 240 -17.08 6.83 -20.38
C VAL A 240 -16.13 8.00 -20.19
N LEU A 241 -16.06 8.49 -18.96
CA LEU A 241 -15.10 9.48 -18.54
C LEU A 241 -13.89 8.73 -17.99
N ILE A 242 -12.73 8.94 -18.62
CA ILE A 242 -11.43 8.48 -18.12
C ILE A 242 -10.77 9.70 -17.49
N GLY A 243 -10.40 9.58 -16.23
CA GLY A 243 -9.76 10.68 -15.51
C GLY A 243 -8.75 10.18 -14.51
N ARG A 244 -7.89 11.11 -14.09
CA ARG A 244 -7.24 10.93 -12.80
C ARG A 244 -8.28 11.10 -11.70
N GLN A 245 -8.09 10.38 -10.61
CA GLN A 245 -8.83 10.63 -9.39
C GLN A 245 -8.66 12.12 -9.06
N SER A 246 -9.75 12.88 -9.10
CA SER A 246 -9.75 14.24 -8.59
C SER A 246 -9.56 14.17 -7.09
N ASP A 247 -8.74 15.07 -6.53
CA ASP A 247 -8.65 15.28 -5.09
C ASP A 247 -10.07 15.44 -4.53
N GLY A 248 -10.62 14.38 -3.95
CA GLY A 248 -12.00 14.36 -3.47
C GLY A 248 -12.23 15.40 -2.38
N GLU A 249 -13.47 15.48 -1.90
CA GLU A 249 -13.81 16.33 -0.76
C GLU A 249 -13.08 15.91 0.53
N VAL A 250 -12.64 14.65 0.61
CA VAL A 250 -11.85 14.11 1.72
C VAL A 250 -10.39 14.09 1.32
N TRP A 251 -9.62 15.07 1.79
CA TRP A 251 -8.19 15.21 1.54
C TRP A 251 -7.44 15.06 2.87
N GLY A 252 -6.73 13.94 3.04
CA GLY A 252 -6.01 13.58 4.26
C GLY A 252 -4.49 13.48 4.08
N ILE A 253 -3.81 12.98 5.12
CA ILE A 253 -2.35 12.85 5.15
C ILE A 253 -1.82 11.80 4.16
N ASP A 254 -2.61 10.77 3.85
CA ASP A 254 -2.32 9.75 2.84
C ASP A 254 -2.41 10.31 1.41
N ASN A 255 -3.42 11.15 1.12
CA ASN A 255 -3.51 11.91 -0.13
C ASN A 255 -2.33 12.88 -0.28
N ALA A 256 -1.97 13.57 0.80
CA ALA A 256 -0.83 14.47 0.82
C ALA A 256 0.48 13.75 0.49
N ALA A 257 0.72 12.60 1.13
CA ALA A 257 1.88 11.77 0.86
C ALA A 257 1.86 11.21 -0.56
N ALA A 258 0.69 10.76 -1.04
CA ALA A 258 0.49 10.26 -2.40
C ALA A 258 0.86 11.30 -3.46
N THR A 259 0.48 12.56 -3.27
CA THR A 259 0.88 13.67 -4.15
C THR A 259 2.39 13.85 -4.18
N ILE A 260 3.08 13.71 -3.05
CA ILE A 260 4.54 13.89 -2.98
C ILE A 260 5.29 12.74 -3.67
N VAL A 261 4.87 11.49 -3.43
CA VAL A 261 5.51 10.30 -4.01
C VAL A 261 4.95 9.92 -5.38
N ALA A 262 4.10 10.78 -5.95
CA ALA A 262 3.48 10.61 -7.26
C ALA A 262 2.72 9.27 -7.40
N VAL A 263 1.93 8.89 -6.40
CA VAL A 263 0.94 7.82 -6.58
C VAL A 263 -0.01 8.25 -7.69
N ASP A 264 -0.14 7.41 -8.71
CA ASP A 264 -1.11 7.62 -9.77
C ASP A 264 -2.43 6.93 -9.41
N GLY A 265 -3.53 7.56 -9.79
CA GLY A 265 -4.89 7.06 -9.56
C GLY A 265 -5.74 7.36 -10.77
N CYS A 266 -6.16 6.32 -11.49
CA CYS A 266 -6.93 6.40 -12.72
C CYS A 266 -8.30 5.76 -12.52
N THR A 267 -9.36 6.47 -12.92
CA THR A 267 -10.75 6.02 -12.83
C THR A 267 -11.40 5.99 -14.22
N TRP A 268 -12.26 4.99 -14.40
CA TRP A 268 -13.18 4.91 -15.54
C TRP A 268 -14.59 4.94 -15.00
N VAL A 269 -15.37 5.91 -15.47
CA VAL A 269 -16.70 6.22 -14.91
C VAL A 269 -17.71 6.33 -16.03
N PRO A 270 -18.85 5.63 -15.97
CA PRO A 270 -19.98 5.93 -16.84
C PRO A 270 -20.47 7.36 -16.58
N ALA A 271 -20.60 8.18 -17.62
CA ALA A 271 -20.99 9.59 -17.48
C ALA A 271 -22.36 9.77 -16.79
N SER A 272 -23.20 8.73 -16.80
CA SER A 272 -24.55 8.74 -16.23
C SER A 272 -24.58 8.52 -14.71
N THR A 273 -23.61 7.79 -14.13
CA THR A 273 -23.68 7.34 -12.73
C THR A 273 -22.94 8.26 -11.78
N GLY A 274 -21.93 8.99 -12.25
CA GLY A 274 -21.21 10.04 -11.52
C GLY A 274 -20.48 9.63 -10.23
N GLN A 275 -20.69 8.41 -9.69
CA GLN A 275 -20.17 7.97 -8.39
C GLN A 275 -19.71 6.51 -8.32
N THR A 276 -20.02 5.66 -9.30
CA THR A 276 -19.43 4.31 -9.37
C THR A 276 -18.12 4.37 -10.16
N TRP A 277 -17.06 3.74 -9.66
CA TRP A 277 -15.77 3.61 -10.36
C TRP A 277 -15.53 2.14 -10.73
N PRO A 278 -16.23 1.58 -11.75
CA PRO A 278 -16.19 0.14 -12.02
C PRO A 278 -14.81 -0.42 -12.31
N LEU A 279 -13.92 0.43 -12.86
CA LEU A 279 -12.50 0.16 -12.99
C LEU A 279 -11.72 1.31 -12.35
N TYR A 280 -10.79 0.93 -11.47
CA TYR A 280 -9.90 1.84 -10.77
C TYR A 280 -8.50 1.26 -10.77
N ILE A 281 -7.51 2.06 -11.13
CA ILE A 281 -6.11 1.62 -11.19
C ILE A 281 -5.29 2.59 -10.36
N THR A 282 -4.49 2.06 -9.44
CA THR A 282 -3.54 2.85 -8.67
C THR A 282 -2.13 2.34 -8.86
N ALA A 283 -1.16 3.24 -8.83
CA ALA A 283 0.24 2.88 -9.00
C ALA A 283 1.13 3.64 -8.02
N LEU A 284 2.02 2.92 -7.33
CA LEU A 284 3.05 3.47 -6.45
C LEU A 284 4.42 3.35 -7.13
N PRO A 285 5.03 4.48 -7.55
CA PRO A 285 6.38 4.48 -8.11
C PRO A 285 7.40 3.88 -7.14
N GLY A 286 8.19 2.91 -7.60
CA GLY A 286 9.19 2.23 -6.75
C GLY A 286 8.56 1.41 -5.61
N GLY A 287 7.26 1.13 -5.67
CA GLY A 287 6.47 0.47 -4.63
C GLY A 287 6.64 -1.05 -4.52
N GLU A 288 7.64 -1.64 -5.19
CA GLU A 288 7.87 -3.09 -5.17
C GLU A 288 7.98 -3.66 -3.73
N TRP A 289 8.67 -2.95 -2.84
CA TRP A 289 8.79 -3.34 -1.43
C TRP A 289 7.43 -3.36 -0.71
N ALA A 290 6.55 -2.41 -1.07
CA ALA A 290 5.22 -2.27 -0.49
C ALA A 290 4.29 -3.37 -1.00
N PHE A 291 4.40 -3.72 -2.29
CA PHE A 291 3.77 -4.91 -2.84
C PHE A 291 4.21 -6.16 -2.08
N ASP A 292 5.51 -6.38 -1.87
CA ASP A 292 6.01 -7.59 -1.22
C ASP A 292 5.48 -7.74 0.21
N ARG A 293 5.47 -6.62 0.92
CA ARG A 293 4.93 -6.56 2.28
C ARG A 293 3.42 -6.79 2.30
N SER A 294 2.69 -6.14 1.41
CA SER A 294 1.24 -6.28 1.25
C SER A 294 0.85 -7.72 0.87
N SER A 295 1.52 -8.28 -0.12
CA SER A 295 1.34 -9.64 -0.62
C SER A 295 1.53 -10.67 0.48
N ALA A 296 2.60 -10.55 1.28
CA ALA A 296 2.85 -11.44 2.40
C ALA A 296 1.73 -11.39 3.46
N LEU A 297 1.20 -10.19 3.76
CA LEU A 297 0.09 -10.01 4.69
C LEU A 297 -1.22 -10.59 4.15
N MET A 298 -1.56 -10.29 2.89
CA MET A 298 -2.80 -10.72 2.26
C MET A 298 -2.86 -12.23 2.01
N THR A 299 -1.73 -12.83 1.66
CA THR A 299 -1.66 -14.29 1.46
C THR A 299 -1.68 -15.06 2.78
N ALA A 300 -1.11 -14.51 3.86
CA ALA A 300 -1.15 -15.15 5.18
C ALA A 300 -2.55 -15.17 5.81
N ASP A 301 -3.40 -14.21 5.45
CA ASP A 301 -4.80 -14.10 5.91
C ASP A 301 -5.81 -14.70 4.92
N ASP A 302 -5.33 -15.41 3.89
CA ASP A 302 -6.15 -15.96 2.79
C ASP A 302 -7.00 -14.91 2.05
N SER A 303 -6.69 -13.61 2.18
CA SER A 303 -7.43 -12.52 1.54
C SER A 303 -7.02 -12.31 0.08
N ALA A 304 -5.84 -12.80 -0.31
CA ALA A 304 -5.38 -12.84 -1.69
C ALA A 304 -4.58 -14.12 -1.96
N GLN A 305 -4.47 -14.49 -3.23
CA GLN A 305 -3.71 -15.64 -3.71
C GLN A 305 -2.66 -15.19 -4.72
N THR A 306 -1.50 -15.83 -4.70
CA THR A 306 -0.49 -15.63 -5.74
C THR A 306 -1.04 -16.09 -7.09
N VAL A 307 -0.86 -15.26 -8.11
CA VAL A 307 -1.16 -15.64 -9.50
C VAL A 307 0.00 -16.49 -10.01
N SER A 308 -0.23 -17.80 -10.16
CA SER A 308 0.79 -18.76 -10.57
C SER A 308 1.12 -18.71 -12.06
N ASP A 309 0.18 -18.26 -12.89
CA ASP A 309 0.37 -18.13 -14.32
C ASP A 309 1.20 -16.89 -14.61
N SER A 310 2.15 -17.00 -15.55
CA SER A 310 2.93 -15.85 -16.00
C SER A 310 2.01 -14.86 -16.70
N VAL A 311 1.93 -13.64 -16.19
CA VAL A 311 1.24 -12.51 -16.82
C VAL A 311 2.26 -11.73 -17.64
N ALA A 312 2.03 -11.54 -18.93
CA ALA A 312 3.02 -10.96 -19.82
C ALA A 312 3.48 -9.55 -19.37
N GLY A 313 4.79 -9.40 -19.13
CA GLY A 313 5.39 -8.12 -18.72
C GLY A 313 5.13 -7.71 -17.26
N VAL A 314 4.48 -8.57 -16.48
CA VAL A 314 4.31 -8.44 -15.04
C VAL A 314 5.30 -9.38 -14.36
N ASP A 315 6.06 -8.86 -13.40
CA ASP A 315 7.08 -9.64 -12.69
C ASP A 315 6.41 -10.61 -11.70
N ARG A 316 5.43 -10.10 -10.95
CA ARG A 316 4.73 -10.82 -9.87
C ARG A 316 3.31 -10.29 -9.73
N ALA A 317 2.37 -11.14 -9.32
CA ALA A 317 1.01 -10.71 -9.06
C ALA A 317 0.32 -11.51 -7.95
N THR A 318 -0.59 -10.83 -7.24
CA THR A 318 -1.57 -11.43 -6.34
C THR A 318 -2.98 -10.97 -6.71
N PHE A 319 -3.96 -11.85 -6.54
CA PHE A 319 -5.36 -11.56 -6.79
C PHE A 319 -6.20 -11.83 -5.54
N GLY A 320 -7.11 -10.92 -5.20
CA GLY A 320 -8.05 -11.10 -4.09
C GLY A 320 -9.32 -10.29 -4.27
N CYS A 321 -10.43 -10.74 -3.68
CA CYS A 321 -11.69 -10.01 -3.65
C CYS A 321 -11.95 -9.48 -2.24
N GLN A 322 -12.00 -8.16 -2.11
CA GLN A 322 -12.19 -7.50 -0.83
C GLN A 322 -13.65 -7.60 -0.40
N VAL A 323 -13.90 -8.34 0.68
CA VAL A 323 -15.25 -8.67 1.20
C VAL A 323 -16.10 -7.42 1.47
N TYR A 324 -15.49 -6.30 1.86
CA TYR A 324 -16.20 -5.09 2.30
C TYR A 324 -16.36 -4.02 1.22
N SER A 325 -15.55 -4.03 0.15
CA SER A 325 -15.62 -2.99 -0.89
C SER A 325 -16.38 -3.43 -2.13
N GLY A 326 -16.61 -4.74 -2.33
CA GLY A 326 -17.20 -5.26 -3.57
C GLY A 326 -16.24 -5.26 -4.75
N PHE A 327 -14.99 -4.81 -4.56
CA PHE A 327 -13.94 -4.84 -5.56
C PHE A 327 -13.10 -6.11 -5.44
N CYS A 328 -12.63 -6.60 -6.58
CA CYS A 328 -11.46 -7.47 -6.63
C CYS A 328 -10.27 -6.71 -7.16
N THR A 329 -9.08 -7.04 -6.65
CA THR A 329 -7.82 -6.42 -7.01
C THR A 329 -6.88 -7.45 -7.61
N LEU A 330 -6.17 -7.04 -8.66
CA LEU A 330 -4.96 -7.67 -9.15
C LEU A 330 -3.81 -6.72 -8.82
N ASP A 331 -3.08 -7.04 -7.76
CA ASP A 331 -1.88 -6.34 -7.36
C ASP A 331 -0.70 -6.89 -8.16
N THR A 332 0.05 -6.02 -8.82
CA THR A 332 1.14 -6.42 -9.72
C THR A 332 2.43 -5.65 -9.42
N VAL A 333 3.56 -6.29 -9.68
CA VAL A 333 4.85 -5.61 -9.83
C VAL A 333 5.15 -5.48 -11.31
N ILE A 334 5.32 -4.24 -11.78
CA ILE A 334 5.67 -3.92 -13.16
C ILE A 334 6.89 -2.99 -13.14
N ALA A 335 8.04 -3.53 -13.55
CA ALA A 335 9.31 -2.79 -13.62
C ALA A 335 9.65 -2.07 -12.30
N GLY A 336 9.50 -2.77 -11.17
CA GLY A 336 9.78 -2.22 -9.83
C GLY A 336 8.72 -1.25 -9.27
N ASN A 337 7.59 -1.06 -9.96
CA ASN A 337 6.44 -0.32 -9.45
C ASN A 337 5.37 -1.28 -8.92
N TRP A 338 4.60 -0.87 -7.91
CA TRP A 338 3.37 -1.58 -7.56
C TRP A 338 2.20 -0.95 -8.31
N VAL A 339 1.54 -1.72 -9.18
CA VAL A 339 0.31 -1.30 -9.88
C VAL A 339 -0.82 -2.22 -9.44
N GLN A 340 -1.86 -1.64 -8.85
CA GLN A 340 -3.08 -2.32 -8.43
C GLN A 340 -4.18 -2.03 -9.44
N PHE A 341 -4.68 -3.08 -10.08
CA PHE A 341 -5.86 -3.03 -10.95
C PHE A 341 -7.07 -3.49 -10.16
N SER A 342 -8.10 -2.66 -10.04
CA SER A 342 -9.28 -2.93 -9.22
C SER A 342 -10.54 -2.85 -10.06
N ALA A 343 -11.41 -3.86 -9.96
CA ALA A 343 -12.71 -3.83 -10.63
C ALA A 343 -13.86 -4.27 -9.72
N GLU A 344 -15.02 -3.66 -9.91
CA GLU A 344 -16.24 -3.95 -9.15
C GLU A 344 -16.81 -5.30 -9.58
N ARG A 345 -16.81 -6.27 -8.65
CA ARG A 345 -17.18 -7.66 -8.94
C ARG A 345 -18.62 -7.78 -9.42
N ASP A 346 -19.52 -7.03 -8.79
CA ASP A 346 -20.97 -7.11 -9.04
C ASP A 346 -21.35 -6.67 -10.47
N LEU A 347 -20.47 -5.93 -11.16
CA LEU A 347 -20.67 -5.50 -12.55
C LEU A 347 -20.12 -6.49 -13.58
N ILE A 348 -19.27 -7.42 -13.16
CA ILE A 348 -18.58 -8.36 -14.06
C ILE A 348 -19.16 -9.77 -13.89
N GLY A 349 -19.20 -10.28 -12.65
CA GLY A 349 -19.68 -11.63 -12.36
C GLY A 349 -18.86 -12.34 -11.29
N THR A 350 -18.40 -13.55 -11.63
CA THR A 350 -17.64 -14.44 -10.74
C THR A 350 -16.22 -13.93 -10.51
N GLU A 351 -15.58 -14.39 -9.41
CA GLU A 351 -14.19 -14.00 -9.10
C GLU A 351 -13.21 -14.42 -10.20
N ASP A 352 -13.43 -15.58 -10.84
CA ASP A 352 -12.62 -16.06 -11.97
C ASP A 352 -12.76 -15.16 -13.20
N GLU A 353 -13.97 -14.65 -13.48
CA GLU A 353 -14.21 -13.69 -14.58
C GLU A 353 -13.52 -12.34 -14.31
N VAL A 354 -13.61 -11.84 -13.07
CA VAL A 354 -12.91 -10.60 -12.69
C VAL A 354 -11.39 -10.79 -12.76
N ARG A 355 -10.87 -11.93 -12.27
CA ARG A 355 -9.44 -12.25 -12.35
C ARG A 355 -8.94 -12.28 -13.79
N ALA A 356 -9.65 -12.97 -14.68
CA ALA A 356 -9.30 -13.06 -16.08
C ALA A 356 -9.29 -11.68 -16.76
N LEU A 357 -10.31 -10.86 -16.47
CA LEU A 357 -10.39 -9.50 -16.99
C LEU A 357 -9.21 -8.63 -16.52
N LEU A 358 -8.90 -8.63 -15.22
CA LEU A 358 -7.83 -7.80 -14.68
C LEU A 358 -6.45 -8.22 -15.21
N ILE A 359 -6.22 -9.53 -15.39
CA ILE A 359 -5.01 -10.03 -16.05
C ILE A 359 -4.92 -9.50 -17.48
N GLU A 360 -6.00 -9.59 -18.25
CA GLU A 360 -6.03 -9.10 -19.64
C GLU A 360 -5.77 -7.59 -19.72
N ILE A 361 -6.36 -6.80 -18.83
CA ILE A 361 -6.10 -5.35 -18.74
C ILE A 361 -4.62 -5.10 -18.43
N ALA A 362 -4.04 -5.81 -17.45
CA ALA A 362 -2.65 -5.64 -17.06
C ALA A 362 -1.68 -5.95 -18.23
N GLU A 363 -1.87 -7.06 -18.96
CA GLU A 363 -1.02 -7.42 -20.09
C GLU A 363 -1.05 -6.36 -21.21
N ARG A 364 -2.25 -5.87 -21.52
CA ARG A 364 -2.42 -4.83 -22.54
C ARG A 364 -1.86 -3.48 -22.10
N ALA A 365 -2.00 -3.14 -20.82
CA ALA A 365 -1.41 -1.94 -20.23
C ALA A 365 0.12 -1.98 -20.36
N VAL A 366 0.76 -3.06 -19.91
CA VAL A 366 2.22 -3.21 -19.96
C VAL A 366 2.75 -3.09 -21.38
N ALA A 367 2.07 -3.67 -22.37
CA ALA A 367 2.47 -3.55 -23.78
C ALA A 367 2.47 -2.10 -24.32
N ARG A 368 1.83 -1.16 -23.61
CA ARG A 368 1.75 0.27 -23.97
C ARG A 368 2.62 1.15 -23.07
N PHE A 369 3.24 0.61 -22.02
CA PHE A 369 4.09 1.40 -21.14
C PHE A 369 5.28 1.95 -21.93
N PRO A 370 5.75 3.15 -21.59
CA PRO A 370 6.96 3.70 -22.21
C PRO A 370 8.14 2.77 -21.94
N ALA A 371 8.92 2.50 -23.00
CA ALA A 371 10.12 1.66 -22.95
C ALA A 371 11.28 2.32 -22.20
#